data_AF-A0A8K0IU16-F1
#
_entry.id   AF-A0A8K0IU16-F1
#
_cell.length_a   1.000
_cell.length_b   1.000
_cell.length_c   1.000
_cell.angle_alpha   90.00
_cell.angle_beta   90.00
_cell.angle_gamma   90.00
#
_symmetry.space_group_name_H-M   'P 1'
#
loop_
_entity.id
_entity.type
_entity.pdbx_description
1 polymer ?
#
loop_
_entity_poly.entity_id
_entity_poly.type
_entity_poly.pdbx_seq_one_letter_code
_entity_poly.pdbx_strand_id
1 'polypeptide(L)'
;MKGEVEMSIEKEEEEEEEEGGVPYYWSGPKSYYEIGVVRIGDRIIETTTSDYHFVVKKWLRYIDRNYRKRRGPLVAGLAVFRGLPRPPCWSWRKPSGSPSNPNSPIRAIALCLGGSHCLLYQDDGYYDFRTPQGLNDFLSNRNLAVVGIGVKRDAERLAAEWGIHVAHPVELRTLAARAFGEEQVWKANLVRGRIMIKGLGLEKLAELVLDGMKVGTKPARVVEKDWGEETQNEHIMYATRDAFLCFEIGLRCLKKIGHRT
;
A
#
# COMPACT_ATOMS: atom_id res chain seq x y z
N MET A 1 -13.99 -15.86 5.86
CA MET A 1 -14.75 -14.61 6.13
C MET A 1 -15.84 -14.54 5.07
N LYS A 2 -17.11 -14.79 5.41
CA LYS A 2 -18.18 -14.82 4.40
C LYS A 2 -19.15 -13.68 4.64
N GLY A 3 -19.35 -12.83 3.63
CA GLY A 3 -20.33 -11.73 3.70
C GLY A 3 -19.73 -10.34 3.58
N GLU A 4 -20.58 -9.34 3.79
CA GLU A 4 -20.19 -7.93 3.77
C GLU A 4 -19.25 -7.60 4.93
N VAL A 5 -18.27 -6.74 4.65
CA VAL A 5 -17.23 -6.38 5.60
C VAL A 5 -17.29 -4.89 5.89
N GLU A 6 -17.57 -4.57 7.15
CA GLU A 6 -17.49 -3.20 7.65
C GLU A 6 -16.03 -2.76 7.83
N MET A 7 -15.80 -1.46 7.63
CA MET A 7 -14.50 -0.83 7.79
C MET A 7 -14.62 0.41 8.67
N SER A 8 -13.71 0.57 9.61
CA SER A 8 -13.60 1.75 10.47
C SER A 8 -12.14 2.06 10.77
N ILE A 9 -11.88 3.30 11.18
CA ILE A 9 -10.55 3.76 11.57
C ILE A 9 -10.65 4.56 12.87
N GLU A 10 -9.83 4.19 13.86
CA GLU A 10 -9.63 4.90 15.12
C GLU A 10 -8.19 5.43 15.15
N LYS A 11 -7.97 6.64 15.68
CA LYS A 11 -6.62 7.18 15.86
C LYS A 11 -6.16 6.91 17.29
N GLU A 12 -4.93 6.44 17.43
CA GLU A 12 -4.20 6.47 18.70
C GLU A 12 -3.27 7.69 18.65
N GLU A 13 -3.49 8.67 19.52
CA GLU A 13 -2.56 9.77 19.73
C GLU A 13 -1.46 9.26 20.67
N GLU A 14 -0.25 9.04 20.15
CA GLU A 14 0.93 8.83 21.02
C GLU A 14 1.49 10.20 21.42
N GLU A 15 1.51 10.48 22.73
CA GLU A 15 2.16 11.64 23.33
C GLU A 15 3.70 11.53 23.22
N GLU A 16 4.35 12.68 23.03
CA GLU A 16 5.80 12.83 22.81
C GLU A 16 6.63 12.28 23.99
N GLU A 17 7.59 11.39 23.73
CA GLU A 17 8.76 11.23 24.61
C GLU A 17 9.76 12.34 24.24
N GLU A 18 9.75 13.45 25.00
CA GLU A 18 10.80 14.48 24.94
C GLU A 18 12.16 13.87 25.34
N GLU A 19 12.98 13.48 24.36
CA GLU A 19 14.43 13.43 24.58
C GLU A 19 14.97 14.86 24.47
N GLY A 20 15.30 15.43 25.63
CA GLY A 20 15.48 16.87 25.81
C GLY A 20 16.61 17.52 25.01
N GLY A 21 16.38 18.78 24.62
CA GLY A 21 17.46 19.73 24.33
C GLY A 21 17.11 20.85 23.36
N VAL A 22 16.85 22.03 23.96
CA VAL A 22 17.00 23.41 23.45
C VAL A 22 15.76 24.07 22.79
N PRO A 23 15.20 25.14 23.40
CA PRO A 23 14.03 25.85 22.89
C PRO A 23 14.43 26.93 21.89
N TYR A 24 14.01 26.78 20.63
CA TYR A 24 13.85 27.91 19.73
C TYR A 24 12.40 28.01 19.28
N TYR A 25 11.81 29.17 19.54
CA TYR A 25 10.45 29.57 19.20
C TYR A 25 10.10 29.24 17.74
N TRP A 26 9.39 28.13 17.55
CA TRP A 26 8.47 27.88 16.45
C TRP A 26 7.25 27.18 17.05
N SER A 27 6.09 27.80 16.92
CA SER A 27 4.83 27.19 17.32
C SER A 27 4.49 26.06 16.35
N GLY A 28 4.84 24.83 16.74
CA GLY A 28 4.46 23.54 16.12
C GLY A 28 5.38 22.43 16.63
N PRO A 29 4.85 21.23 16.96
CA PRO A 29 4.55 20.29 15.89
C PRO A 29 3.24 19.49 16.08
N LYS A 30 2.55 19.23 14.96
CA LYS A 30 1.68 18.03 14.82
C LYS A 30 2.60 16.81 14.90
N SER A 31 2.15 15.69 15.47
CA SER A 31 2.94 14.45 15.58
C SER A 31 3.67 14.09 14.27
N TYR A 32 4.96 13.70 14.36
CA TYR A 32 5.79 13.31 13.20
C TYR A 32 5.31 12.05 12.46
N TYR A 33 4.33 11.36 13.04
CA TYR A 33 3.63 10.23 12.46
C TYR A 33 2.25 10.09 13.10
N GLU A 34 1.34 9.43 12.40
CA GLU A 34 0.02 9.09 12.93
C GLU A 34 -0.13 7.56 12.99
N ILE A 35 -0.63 7.05 14.12
CA ILE A 35 -1.04 5.65 14.24
C ILE A 35 -2.56 5.58 14.11
N GLY A 36 -3.03 4.81 13.13
CA GLY A 36 -4.45 4.55 12.91
C GLY A 36 -4.75 3.06 12.97
N VAL A 37 -5.72 2.67 13.78
CA VAL A 37 -6.22 1.29 13.86
C VAL A 37 -7.38 1.14 12.88
N VAL A 38 -7.15 0.41 11.80
CA VAL A 38 -8.17 0.11 10.79
C VAL A 38 -8.75 -1.26 11.05
N ARG A 39 -10.07 -1.35 11.23
CA ARG A 39 -10.78 -2.61 11.32
C ARG A 39 -11.34 -3.00 9.96
N ILE A 40 -11.12 -4.24 9.55
CA ILE A 40 -11.65 -4.83 8.32
C ILE A 40 -12.30 -6.16 8.71
N GLY A 41 -13.60 -6.12 9.02
CA GLY A 41 -14.30 -7.27 9.57
C GLY A 41 -13.74 -7.67 10.94
N ASP A 42 -13.23 -8.90 11.06
CA ASP A 42 -12.61 -9.42 12.29
C ASP A 42 -11.10 -9.16 12.38
N ARG A 43 -10.53 -8.41 11.43
CA ARG A 43 -9.11 -8.07 11.39
C ARG A 43 -8.88 -6.66 11.89
N ILE A 44 -7.85 -6.52 12.72
CA ILE A 44 -7.37 -5.25 13.25
C ILE A 44 -6.00 -5.01 12.63
N ILE A 45 -5.87 -3.89 11.93
CA ILE A 45 -4.64 -3.50 11.25
C ILE A 45 -4.17 -2.16 11.80
N GLU A 46 -3.04 -2.19 12.49
CA GLU A 46 -2.33 -0.99 12.92
C GLU A 46 -1.65 -0.35 11.71
N THR A 47 -1.92 0.91 11.44
CA THR A 47 -1.40 1.67 10.31
C THR A 47 -0.55 2.81 10.80
N THR A 48 0.75 2.75 10.54
CA THR A 48 1.66 3.88 10.76
C THR A 48 1.71 4.73 9.50
N THR A 49 1.36 6.01 9.60
CA THR A 49 1.46 6.99 8.51
C THR A 49 2.61 7.94 8.80
N SER A 50 3.59 8.03 7.89
CA SER A 50 4.71 8.97 8.05
C SER A 50 5.43 9.21 6.72
N ASP A 51 5.94 10.42 6.55
CA ASP A 51 6.91 10.82 5.53
C ASP A 51 8.35 10.73 6.04
N TYR A 52 8.55 10.53 7.35
CA TYR A 52 9.84 10.66 8.00
C TYR A 52 10.62 9.34 8.07
N HIS A 53 11.85 9.34 7.52
CA HIS A 53 12.69 8.15 7.41
C HIS A 53 12.97 7.45 8.76
N PHE A 54 13.02 8.19 9.88
CA PHE A 54 13.29 7.62 11.19
C PHE A 54 12.12 6.75 11.68
N VAL A 55 10.89 7.21 11.45
CA VAL A 55 9.66 6.46 11.77
C VAL A 55 9.61 5.19 10.94
N VAL A 56 9.87 5.28 9.63
CA VAL A 56 9.98 4.12 8.74
C VAL A 56 11.03 3.14 9.26
N LYS A 57 12.20 3.62 9.70
CA LYS A 57 13.26 2.78 10.27
C LYS A 57 12.86 2.13 11.60
N LYS A 58 12.08 2.81 12.46
CA LYS A 58 11.53 2.25 13.71
C LYS A 58 10.51 1.15 13.39
N TRP A 59 9.59 1.42 12.48
CA TRP A 59 8.60 0.47 12.00
C TRP A 59 9.24 -0.79 11.38
N LEU A 60 10.23 -0.61 10.49
CA LEU A 60 10.95 -1.74 9.89
C LEU A 60 11.67 -2.61 10.94
N ARG A 61 12.27 -2.00 11.96
CA ARG A 61 12.89 -2.73 13.09
C ARG A 61 11.85 -3.52 13.89
N TYR A 62 10.66 -2.96 14.09
CA TYR A 62 9.55 -3.68 14.72
C TYR A 62 9.12 -4.89 13.88
N ILE A 63 8.94 -4.70 12.58
CA ILE A 63 8.57 -5.79 11.66
C ILE A 63 9.62 -6.89 11.62
N ASP A 64 10.90 -6.51 11.57
CA ASP A 64 12.02 -7.45 11.58
C ASP A 64 12.00 -8.35 12.81
N ARG A 65 11.83 -7.76 14.00
CA ARG A 65 11.77 -8.48 15.27
C ARG A 65 10.60 -9.48 15.34
N ASN A 66 9.44 -9.11 14.81
CA ASN A 66 8.20 -9.85 14.98
C ASN A 66 7.89 -10.86 13.86
N TYR A 67 8.37 -10.60 12.63
CA TYR A 67 7.99 -11.36 11.45
C TYR A 67 9.15 -12.06 10.74
N ARG A 68 10.39 -11.53 10.74
CA ARG A 68 11.51 -12.21 10.06
C ARG A 68 11.96 -13.51 10.75
N LYS A 69 11.66 -13.68 12.04
CA LYS A 69 11.97 -14.92 12.79
C LYS A 69 10.94 -16.04 12.57
N ARG A 70 9.82 -15.77 11.89
CA ARG A 70 8.81 -16.81 11.61
C ARG A 70 9.29 -17.67 10.45
N ARG A 71 9.10 -19.00 10.57
CA ARG A 71 9.43 -19.95 9.50
C ARG A 71 8.43 -19.77 8.34
N GLY A 72 8.87 -19.11 7.27
CA GLY A 72 8.24 -19.11 5.94
C GLY A 72 8.54 -17.89 5.07
N PRO A 73 8.10 -17.89 3.80
CA PRO A 73 8.37 -16.82 2.85
C PRO A 73 7.73 -15.53 3.36
N LEU A 74 8.53 -14.48 3.43
CA LEU A 74 8.08 -13.18 3.89
C LEU A 74 7.22 -12.59 2.77
N VAL A 75 5.93 -12.36 3.03
CA VAL A 75 5.00 -11.76 2.07
C VAL A 75 4.69 -10.34 2.54
N ALA A 76 4.74 -9.39 1.62
CA ALA A 76 4.28 -8.02 1.83
C ALA A 76 3.25 -7.65 0.78
N GLY A 77 2.12 -7.10 1.19
CA GLY A 77 1.15 -6.50 0.27
C GLY A 77 1.55 -5.07 -0.05
N LEU A 78 1.66 -4.72 -1.33
CA LEU A 78 1.97 -3.36 -1.79
C LEU A 78 0.76 -2.77 -2.53
N ALA A 79 0.43 -1.54 -2.16
CA ALA A 79 -0.45 -0.66 -2.91
C ALA A 79 0.28 0.67 -3.19
N VAL A 80 0.21 1.15 -4.43
CA VAL A 80 0.88 2.38 -4.86
C VAL A 80 -0.17 3.43 -5.20
N PHE A 81 0.05 4.65 -4.70
CA PHE A 81 -0.84 5.76 -4.86
C PHE A 81 -0.17 6.92 -5.59
N ARG A 82 -0.97 7.61 -6.39
CA ARG A 82 -0.50 8.58 -7.37
C ARG A 82 -1.14 9.93 -7.14
N GLY A 83 -0.49 10.97 -7.65
CA GLY A 83 -0.99 12.32 -7.57
C GLY A 83 -0.58 13.15 -8.77
N LEU A 84 -1.10 14.36 -8.88
CA LEU A 84 -0.77 15.20 -10.02
C LEU A 84 0.71 15.61 -9.99
N PRO A 85 1.31 15.90 -11.17
CA PRO A 85 2.63 16.52 -11.23
C PRO A 85 2.64 17.82 -10.44
N ARG A 86 3.71 18.08 -9.67
CA ARG A 86 3.82 19.39 -8.99
C ARG A 86 4.07 20.45 -10.06
N PRO A 87 3.30 21.56 -10.08
CA PRO A 87 3.65 22.67 -10.94
C PRO A 87 4.99 23.26 -10.47
N PRO A 88 5.77 23.89 -11.37
CA PRO A 88 6.95 24.64 -10.97
C PRO A 88 6.59 25.69 -9.91
N CYS A 89 7.53 26.04 -9.02
CA CYS A 89 7.26 26.99 -7.93
C CYS A 89 6.79 28.38 -8.39
N TRP A 90 7.09 28.76 -9.64
CA TRP A 90 6.63 30.00 -10.28
C TRP A 90 5.24 29.91 -10.92
N SER A 91 4.58 28.75 -10.93
CA SER A 91 3.28 28.53 -11.55
C SER A 91 2.17 28.30 -10.53
N TRP A 92 1.21 29.21 -10.50
CA TRP A 92 -0.03 29.09 -9.73
C TRP A 92 -1.10 28.22 -10.41
N ARG A 93 -0.84 27.72 -11.62
CA ARG A 93 -1.80 26.86 -12.34
C ARG A 93 -1.85 25.48 -11.70
N LYS A 94 -3.05 25.06 -11.31
CA LYS A 94 -3.29 23.66 -10.95
C LYS A 94 -3.06 22.76 -12.16
N PRO A 95 -2.32 21.65 -12.01
CA PRO A 95 -2.17 20.66 -13.06
C PRO A 95 -3.55 20.10 -13.45
N SER A 96 -3.76 19.83 -14.74
CA SER A 96 -4.96 19.14 -15.23
C SER A 96 -4.68 17.64 -15.41
N GLY A 97 -5.71 16.82 -15.24
CA GLY A 97 -5.63 15.38 -15.41
C GLY A 97 -6.35 14.62 -14.31
N SER A 98 -6.22 13.29 -14.36
CA SER A 98 -6.70 12.40 -13.32
C SER A 98 -5.52 12.01 -12.41
N PRO A 99 -5.60 12.23 -11.09
CA PRO A 99 -4.56 11.78 -10.16
C PRO A 99 -4.33 10.27 -10.21
N SER A 100 -5.40 9.49 -10.47
CA SER A 100 -5.36 8.02 -10.55
C SER A 100 -4.74 7.47 -11.84
N ASN A 101 -4.40 8.34 -12.80
CA ASN A 101 -3.81 7.94 -14.07
C ASN A 101 -2.53 7.11 -13.84
N PRO A 102 -2.36 5.93 -14.48
CA PRO A 102 -1.18 5.09 -14.33
C PRO A 102 0.16 5.74 -14.71
N ASN A 103 0.15 6.91 -15.35
CA ASN A 103 1.34 7.70 -15.70
C ASN A 103 1.59 8.86 -14.73
N SER A 104 0.66 9.17 -13.83
CA SER A 104 0.82 10.21 -12.81
C SER A 104 1.90 9.82 -11.79
N PRO A 105 2.72 10.77 -11.29
CA PRO A 105 3.79 10.49 -10.31
C PRO A 105 3.32 9.68 -9.10
N ILE A 106 4.22 8.84 -8.59
CA ILE A 106 4.01 8.15 -7.31
C ILE A 106 4.12 9.19 -6.17
N ARG A 107 3.16 9.16 -5.25
CA ARG A 107 3.09 10.07 -4.11
C ARG A 107 3.00 9.37 -2.76
N ALA A 108 2.48 8.16 -2.74
CA ALA A 108 2.47 7.37 -1.52
C ALA A 108 2.53 5.88 -1.87
N ILE A 109 3.00 5.07 -0.93
CA ILE A 109 2.86 3.63 -0.95
C ILE A 109 2.30 3.15 0.38
N ALA A 110 1.46 2.11 0.34
CA ALA A 110 1.08 1.35 1.52
C ALA A 110 1.66 -0.06 1.45
N LEU A 111 2.26 -0.49 2.56
CA LEU A 111 2.87 -1.80 2.72
C LEU A 111 2.24 -2.52 3.91
N CYS A 112 1.59 -3.65 3.66
CA CYS A 112 1.06 -4.52 4.71
C CYS A 112 1.97 -5.71 4.94
N LEU A 113 2.33 -5.96 6.20
CA LEU A 113 3.10 -7.12 6.62
C LEU A 113 2.46 -7.82 7.81
N GLY A 114 2.58 -9.14 7.80
CA GLY A 114 2.13 -9.97 8.92
C GLY A 114 0.62 -10.04 9.12
N GLY A 115 -0.17 -9.39 8.26
CA GLY A 115 -1.64 -9.35 8.32
C GLY A 115 -2.22 -8.42 9.37
N SER A 116 -1.38 -7.63 10.04
CA SER A 116 -1.83 -6.74 11.13
C SER A 116 -1.09 -5.40 11.21
N HIS A 117 -0.03 -5.18 10.43
CA HIS A 117 0.70 -3.92 10.43
C HIS A 117 0.82 -3.38 9.01
N CYS A 118 0.45 -2.12 8.84
CA CYS A 118 0.58 -1.37 7.60
C CYS A 118 1.47 -0.14 7.81
N LEU A 119 2.33 0.14 6.84
CA LEU A 119 3.04 1.40 6.71
C LEU A 119 2.45 2.16 5.53
N LEU A 120 1.93 3.36 5.76
CA LEU A 120 1.61 4.33 4.72
C LEU A 120 2.75 5.36 4.66
N TYR A 121 3.60 5.22 3.65
CA TYR A 121 4.67 6.17 3.39
C TYR A 121 4.23 7.16 2.31
N GLN A 122 4.13 8.44 2.67
CA GLN A 122 3.75 9.52 1.76
C GLN A 122 4.97 10.41 1.50
N ASP A 123 5.20 10.75 0.24
CA ASP A 123 6.25 11.68 -0.17
C ASP A 123 5.75 13.12 0.05
N ASP A 124 6.36 13.81 1.01
CA ASP A 124 6.07 15.23 1.28
C ASP A 124 6.64 16.16 0.20
N GLY A 125 7.61 15.69 -0.60
CA GLY A 125 8.30 16.39 -1.68
C GLY A 125 8.82 17.81 -1.35
N TYR A 126 8.93 18.16 -0.07
CA TYR A 126 9.49 19.45 0.39
C TYR A 126 10.97 19.30 0.76
N TYR A 127 11.40 18.08 1.10
CA TYR A 127 12.80 17.80 1.37
C TYR A 127 13.43 17.09 0.18
N ASP A 128 14.19 17.87 -0.60
CA ASP A 128 15.27 17.33 -1.39
C ASP A 128 16.24 16.69 -0.40
N PHE A 129 16.10 15.41 -0.04
CA PHE A 129 17.19 14.53 0.39
C PHE A 129 16.67 13.12 0.75
N ARG A 130 17.09 12.19 -0.14
CA ARG A 130 17.31 10.75 0.06
C ARG A 130 16.08 9.87 -0.05
N THR A 131 16.16 8.96 -1.03
CA THR A 131 15.50 7.66 -1.02
C THR A 131 15.47 7.12 0.42
N PRO A 132 14.31 6.69 0.93
CA PRO A 132 14.21 6.11 2.26
C PRO A 132 15.02 4.80 2.29
N GLN A 133 16.32 4.90 2.63
CA GLN A 133 17.28 3.83 2.41
C GLN A 133 16.88 2.54 3.10
N GLY A 134 16.36 2.63 4.34
CA GLY A 134 15.84 1.47 5.06
C GLY A 134 14.69 0.77 4.33
N LEU A 135 13.82 1.53 3.66
CA LEU A 135 12.71 0.99 2.86
C LEU A 135 13.21 0.34 1.57
N ASN A 136 14.18 0.97 0.90
CA ASN A 136 14.85 0.39 -0.25
C ASN A 136 15.56 -0.93 0.09
N ASP A 137 16.35 -0.95 1.17
CA ASP A 137 17.06 -2.15 1.63
C ASP A 137 16.08 -3.28 2.00
N PHE A 138 14.94 -2.92 2.60
CA PHE A 138 13.89 -3.86 2.94
C PHE A 138 13.23 -4.50 1.71
N LEU A 139 12.85 -3.68 0.72
CA LEU A 139 12.17 -4.14 -0.51
C LEU A 139 13.14 -4.80 -1.52
N SER A 140 14.44 -4.52 -1.39
CA SER A 140 15.50 -5.17 -2.17
C SER A 140 15.79 -6.61 -1.72
N ASN A 141 15.18 -7.07 -0.63
CA ASN A 141 15.34 -8.44 -0.16
C ASN A 141 14.61 -9.44 -1.08
N ARG A 142 15.36 -10.31 -1.76
CA ARG A 142 14.81 -11.34 -2.67
C ARG A 142 13.92 -12.38 -1.97
N ASN A 143 14.09 -12.55 -0.66
CA ASN A 143 13.27 -13.46 0.14
C ASN A 143 11.92 -12.86 0.54
N LEU A 144 11.69 -11.58 0.25
CA LEU A 144 10.42 -10.89 0.44
C LEU A 144 9.63 -10.87 -0.86
N ALA A 145 8.56 -11.65 -0.93
CA ALA A 145 7.60 -11.58 -2.03
C ALA A 145 6.71 -10.35 -1.84
N VAL A 146 6.87 -9.35 -2.71
CA VAL A 146 6.05 -8.14 -2.69
C VAL A 146 4.90 -8.31 -3.67
N VAL A 147 3.69 -8.48 -3.13
CA VAL A 147 2.50 -8.84 -3.89
C VAL A 147 1.61 -7.63 -4.09
N GLY A 148 1.13 -7.44 -5.32
CA GLY A 148 0.19 -6.36 -5.64
C GLY A 148 -0.39 -6.51 -7.04
N ILE A 149 -1.35 -5.66 -7.36
CA ILE A 149 -1.95 -5.59 -8.70
C ILE A 149 -1.15 -4.58 -9.54
N GLY A 150 -0.59 -5.02 -10.66
CA GLY A 150 0.27 -4.16 -11.49
C GLY A 150 1.65 -3.93 -10.88
N VAL A 151 2.03 -4.72 -9.88
CA VAL A 151 3.19 -4.49 -9.00
C VAL A 151 4.52 -4.45 -9.74
N LYS A 152 4.64 -5.12 -10.89
CA LYS A 152 5.86 -5.08 -11.71
C LYS A 152 6.10 -3.69 -12.28
N ARG A 153 5.06 -3.09 -12.85
CA ARG A 153 5.12 -1.72 -13.37
C ARG A 153 5.34 -0.72 -12.24
N ASP A 154 4.71 -0.96 -11.09
CA ASP A 154 4.92 -0.12 -9.91
C ASP A 154 6.36 -0.20 -9.40
N ALA A 155 6.97 -1.38 -9.38
CA ALA A 155 8.37 -1.58 -9.02
C ALA A 155 9.33 -0.83 -9.96
N GLU A 156 9.09 -0.89 -11.27
CA GLU A 156 9.88 -0.14 -12.27
C GLU A 156 9.79 1.36 -12.03
N ARG A 157 8.58 1.88 -11.76
CA ARG A 157 8.36 3.29 -11.48
C ARG A 157 8.94 3.73 -10.13
N LEU A 158 8.82 2.91 -9.09
CA LEU A 158 9.44 3.18 -7.78
C LEU A 158 10.97 3.27 -7.90
N ALA A 159 11.60 2.43 -8.72
CA ALA A 159 13.03 2.50 -8.97
C ALA A 159 13.40 3.79 -9.72
N ALA A 160 12.60 4.18 -10.73
CA ALA A 160 12.86 5.36 -11.55
C ALA A 160 12.61 6.69 -10.80
N GLU A 161 11.53 6.77 -10.01
CA GLU A 161 11.09 8.02 -9.37
C GLU A 161 11.67 8.19 -7.97
N TRP A 162 11.77 7.12 -7.19
CA TRP A 162 12.15 7.18 -5.78
C TRP A 162 13.49 6.48 -5.49
N GLY A 163 14.08 5.79 -6.46
CA GLY A 163 15.28 4.97 -6.26
C GLY A 163 15.03 3.71 -5.41
N ILE A 164 13.76 3.30 -5.24
CA ILE A 164 13.39 2.12 -4.45
C ILE A 164 13.29 0.91 -5.36
N HIS A 165 14.15 -0.09 -5.13
CA HIS A 165 14.14 -1.34 -5.85
C HIS A 165 13.31 -2.41 -5.12
N VAL A 166 12.33 -2.97 -5.82
CA VAL A 166 11.57 -4.14 -5.36
C VAL A 166 12.15 -5.39 -6.04
N ALA A 167 12.86 -6.22 -5.29
CA ALA A 167 13.63 -7.32 -5.87
C ALA A 167 12.77 -8.52 -6.32
N HIS A 168 11.60 -8.72 -5.71
CA HIS A 168 10.71 -9.84 -6.03
C HIS A 168 9.24 -9.41 -6.09
N PRO A 169 8.85 -8.64 -7.13
CA PRO A 169 7.46 -8.25 -7.36
C PRO A 169 6.65 -9.43 -7.91
N VAL A 170 5.51 -9.73 -7.26
CA VAL A 170 4.61 -10.85 -7.59
C VAL A 170 3.24 -10.33 -7.99
N GLU A 171 2.89 -10.49 -9.27
CA GLU A 171 1.59 -10.07 -9.79
C GLU A 171 0.44 -10.90 -9.20
N LEU A 172 -0.44 -10.23 -8.45
CA LEU A 172 -1.50 -10.86 -7.67
C LEU A 172 -2.50 -11.61 -8.56
N ARG A 173 -2.86 -11.06 -9.73
CA ARG A 173 -3.82 -11.73 -10.63
C ARG A 173 -3.27 -13.02 -11.20
N THR A 174 -2.02 -13.03 -11.63
CA THR A 174 -1.36 -14.24 -12.12
C THR A 174 -1.22 -15.27 -11.01
N LEU A 175 -0.91 -14.82 -9.79
CA LEU A 175 -0.83 -15.69 -8.63
C LEU A 175 -2.18 -16.33 -8.28
N ALA A 176 -3.26 -15.55 -8.30
CA ALA A 176 -4.62 -16.03 -8.09
C ALA A 176 -5.07 -17.00 -9.19
N ALA A 177 -4.75 -16.71 -10.46
CA ALA A 177 -5.08 -17.58 -11.58
C ALA A 177 -4.42 -18.96 -11.46
N ARG A 178 -3.15 -19.00 -11.05
CA ARG A 178 -2.45 -20.27 -10.77
C ARG A 178 -3.07 -21.07 -9.63
N ALA A 179 -3.60 -20.38 -8.62
CA ALA A 179 -4.16 -21.02 -7.43
C ALA A 179 -5.63 -21.45 -7.60
N PHE A 180 -6.42 -20.72 -8.38
CA PHE A 180 -7.89 -20.90 -8.46
C PHE A 180 -8.42 -21.16 -9.89
N GLY A 181 -7.59 -21.04 -10.93
CA GLY A 181 -8.00 -21.20 -12.33
C GLY A 181 -8.01 -19.86 -13.10
N GLU A 182 -7.57 -19.90 -14.36
CA GLU A 182 -7.46 -18.72 -15.24
C GLU A 182 -8.84 -18.12 -15.53
N GLU A 183 -9.85 -18.96 -15.77
CA GLU A 183 -11.22 -18.58 -16.08
C GLU A 183 -11.94 -17.87 -14.92
N GLN A 184 -11.47 -18.07 -13.68
CA GLN A 184 -12.01 -17.38 -12.52
C GLN A 184 -11.50 -15.94 -12.43
N VAL A 185 -10.26 -15.69 -12.85
CA VAL A 185 -9.58 -14.39 -12.70
C VAL A 185 -9.67 -13.53 -13.95
N TRP A 186 -9.62 -14.12 -15.14
CA TRP A 186 -9.62 -13.38 -16.41
C TRP A 186 -10.97 -13.51 -17.09
N LYS A 187 -11.63 -12.37 -17.32
CA LYS A 187 -12.94 -12.31 -17.97
C LYS A 187 -12.79 -11.71 -19.36
N ALA A 188 -13.19 -12.49 -20.37
CA ALA A 188 -13.31 -12.02 -21.73
C ALA A 188 -14.63 -11.24 -21.88
N ASN A 189 -14.54 -10.02 -22.38
CA ASN A 189 -15.70 -9.17 -22.64
C ASN A 189 -15.62 -8.65 -24.08
N LEU A 190 -16.77 -8.56 -24.75
CA LEU A 190 -16.83 -7.95 -26.07
C LEU A 190 -16.99 -6.42 -25.92
N VAL A 191 -15.96 -5.66 -26.28
CA VAL A 191 -15.97 -4.20 -26.22
C VAL A 191 -15.77 -3.65 -27.62
N ARG A 192 -16.78 -2.94 -28.14
CA ARG A 192 -16.76 -2.35 -29.50
C ARG A 192 -16.38 -3.37 -30.59
N GLY A 193 -16.94 -4.58 -30.51
CA GLY A 193 -16.68 -5.66 -31.48
C GLY A 193 -15.33 -6.37 -31.33
N ARG A 194 -14.55 -6.08 -30.27
CA ARG A 194 -13.27 -6.75 -29.99
C ARG A 194 -13.33 -7.52 -28.67
N ILE A 195 -12.77 -8.72 -28.63
CA ILE A 195 -12.62 -9.49 -27.39
C ILE A 195 -11.51 -8.83 -26.55
N MET A 196 -11.87 -8.38 -25.35
CA MET A 196 -10.95 -7.81 -24.38
C MET A 196 -10.92 -8.68 -23.14
N ILE A 197 -9.75 -9.20 -22.80
CA ILE A 197 -9.53 -9.98 -21.58
C ILE A 197 -9.13 -9.02 -20.47
N LYS A 198 -9.93 -8.97 -19.40
CA LYS A 198 -9.67 -8.12 -18.22
C LYS A 198 -9.60 -8.97 -16.97
N GLY A 199 -8.56 -8.72 -16.16
CA GLY A 199 -8.42 -9.36 -14.86
C GLY A 199 -9.36 -8.75 -13.81
N LEU A 200 -9.71 -9.54 -12.80
CA LEU A 200 -10.49 -9.07 -11.66
C LEU A 200 -9.84 -7.87 -10.95
N GLY A 201 -10.69 -6.99 -10.42
CA GLY A 201 -10.28 -5.95 -9.46
C GLY A 201 -9.99 -6.55 -8.08
N LEU A 202 -9.41 -5.74 -7.19
CA LEU A 202 -8.98 -6.20 -5.87
C LEU A 202 -10.16 -6.73 -5.04
N GLU A 203 -11.31 -6.06 -5.08
CA GLU A 203 -12.52 -6.44 -4.36
C GLU A 203 -13.05 -7.81 -4.82
N LYS A 204 -13.04 -8.07 -6.13
CA LYS A 204 -13.46 -9.36 -6.69
C LYS A 204 -12.44 -10.48 -6.47
N LEU A 205 -11.15 -10.14 -6.42
CA LEU A 205 -10.13 -11.09 -5.99
C LEU A 205 -10.29 -11.46 -4.52
N ALA A 206 -10.60 -10.50 -3.64
CA ALA A 206 -10.90 -10.76 -2.24
C ALA A 206 -12.11 -11.71 -2.10
N GLU A 207 -13.20 -11.44 -2.82
CA GLU A 207 -14.39 -12.30 -2.83
C GLU A 207 -14.05 -13.74 -3.27
N LEU A 208 -13.25 -13.89 -4.33
CA LEU A 208 -12.85 -15.20 -4.87
C LEU A 208 -11.93 -15.97 -3.91
N VAL A 209 -10.93 -15.30 -3.32
CA VAL A 209 -9.80 -15.95 -2.65
C VAL A 209 -10.01 -16.07 -1.13
N LEU A 210 -10.74 -15.13 -0.53
CA LEU A 210 -10.92 -15.00 0.93
C LEU A 210 -12.29 -15.52 1.40
N ASP A 211 -12.73 -16.65 0.84
CA ASP A 211 -13.94 -17.37 1.24
C ASP A 211 -15.25 -16.54 1.14
N GLY A 212 -15.36 -15.70 0.10
CA GLY A 212 -16.56 -14.88 -0.13
C GLY A 212 -16.57 -13.56 0.64
N MET A 213 -15.40 -13.04 1.01
CA MET A 213 -15.24 -11.73 1.65
C MET A 213 -15.67 -10.61 0.68
N LYS A 214 -16.76 -9.92 0.98
CA LYS A 214 -17.27 -8.81 0.17
C LYS A 214 -16.88 -7.48 0.80
N VAL A 215 -15.75 -6.95 0.35
CA VAL A 215 -15.33 -5.58 0.67
C VAL A 215 -16.08 -4.58 -0.21
N GLY A 216 -16.51 -3.47 0.39
CA GLY A 216 -17.21 -2.41 -0.33
C GLY A 216 -16.36 -1.77 -1.43
N THR A 217 -17.01 -1.34 -2.52
CA THR A 217 -16.35 -0.60 -3.62
C THR A 217 -15.75 0.69 -3.09
N LYS A 218 -14.55 1.02 -3.56
CA LYS A 218 -13.92 2.30 -3.22
C LYS A 218 -14.72 3.49 -3.80
N PRO A 219 -15.09 4.50 -2.99
CA PRO A 219 -15.77 5.69 -3.49
C PRO A 219 -14.92 6.43 -4.53
N ALA A 220 -15.58 7.02 -5.55
CA ALA A 220 -14.88 7.71 -6.65
C ALA A 220 -13.93 8.82 -6.15
N ARG A 221 -14.30 9.54 -5.08
CA ARG A 221 -13.45 10.57 -4.46
C ARG A 221 -12.16 10.04 -3.84
N VAL A 222 -12.13 8.79 -3.41
CA VAL A 222 -10.93 8.12 -2.90
C VAL A 222 -10.11 7.54 -4.05
N VAL A 223 -10.75 7.03 -5.10
CA VAL A 223 -10.08 6.58 -6.33
C VAL A 223 -9.34 7.75 -7.00
N GLU A 224 -9.98 8.90 -7.13
CA GLU A 224 -9.45 10.11 -7.76
C GLU A 224 -8.75 11.05 -6.76
N LYS A 225 -8.41 10.58 -5.56
CA LYS A 225 -7.65 11.38 -4.59
C LYS A 225 -6.27 11.71 -5.17
N ASP A 226 -5.90 12.99 -5.10
CA ASP A 226 -4.51 13.40 -5.29
C ASP A 226 -3.70 13.12 -4.02
N TRP A 227 -2.84 12.10 -4.07
CA TRP A 227 -1.99 11.71 -2.94
C TRP A 227 -0.80 12.66 -2.73
N GLY A 228 -0.62 13.68 -3.58
CA GLY A 228 0.29 14.78 -3.32
C GLY A 228 -0.26 15.84 -2.35
N GLU A 229 -1.56 15.75 -2.01
CA GLU A 229 -2.22 16.61 -1.03
C GLU A 229 -2.41 15.87 0.31
N GLU A 230 -2.78 16.61 1.36
CA GLU A 230 -3.02 16.06 2.71
C GLU A 230 -3.98 14.86 2.69
N THR A 231 -3.63 13.81 3.44
CA THR A 231 -4.45 12.60 3.60
C THR A 231 -5.40 12.76 4.79
N GLN A 232 -6.55 12.10 4.69
CA GLN A 232 -7.58 12.08 5.73
C GLN A 232 -7.78 10.63 6.15
N ASN A 233 -8.47 10.41 7.27
CA ASN A 233 -8.70 9.09 7.85
C ASN A 233 -9.26 8.08 6.85
N GLU A 234 -10.18 8.50 5.98
CA GLU A 234 -10.72 7.63 4.95
C GLU A 234 -9.69 7.25 3.87
N HIS A 235 -8.80 8.16 3.50
CA HIS A 235 -7.70 7.86 2.58
C HIS A 235 -6.77 6.81 3.21
N ILE A 236 -6.42 6.99 4.49
CA ILE A 236 -5.60 6.03 5.25
C ILE A 236 -6.31 4.66 5.32
N MET A 237 -7.59 4.64 5.69
CA MET A 237 -8.41 3.42 5.75
C MET A 237 -8.40 2.64 4.43
N TYR A 238 -8.63 3.30 3.29
CA TYR A 238 -8.63 2.63 2.00
C TYR A 238 -7.23 2.24 1.50
N ALA A 239 -6.18 2.97 1.89
CA ALA A 239 -4.81 2.56 1.59
C ALA A 239 -4.39 1.32 2.38
N THR A 240 -4.69 1.30 3.68
CA THR A 240 -4.50 0.14 4.54
C THR A 240 -5.27 -1.06 4.01
N ARG A 241 -6.55 -0.87 3.64
CA ARG A 241 -7.39 -1.91 3.02
C ARG A 241 -6.73 -2.50 1.79
N ASP A 242 -6.27 -1.68 0.85
CA ASP A 242 -5.72 -2.19 -0.40
C ASP A 242 -4.42 -2.98 -0.17
N ALA A 243 -3.51 -2.46 0.66
CA ALA A 243 -2.28 -3.17 1.02
C ALA A 243 -2.57 -4.47 1.76
N PHE A 244 -3.50 -4.47 2.72
CA PHE A 244 -3.93 -5.65 3.45
C PHE A 244 -4.53 -6.72 2.54
N LEU A 245 -5.44 -6.33 1.62
CA LEU A 245 -6.02 -7.28 0.68
C LEU A 245 -4.95 -7.87 -0.25
N CYS A 246 -4.01 -7.06 -0.76
CA CYS A 246 -2.87 -7.58 -1.53
C CYS A 246 -2.07 -8.63 -0.75
N PHE A 247 -1.78 -8.37 0.53
CA PHE A 247 -1.09 -9.30 1.42
C PHE A 247 -1.88 -10.60 1.61
N GLU A 248 -3.15 -10.50 2.04
CA GLU A 248 -3.93 -11.66 2.48
C GLU A 248 -4.30 -12.55 1.29
N ILE A 249 -4.70 -11.95 0.16
CA ILE A 249 -4.95 -12.69 -1.09
C ILE A 249 -3.66 -13.36 -1.55
N GLY A 250 -2.53 -12.64 -1.53
CA GLY A 250 -1.22 -13.17 -1.92
C GLY A 250 -0.80 -14.38 -1.09
N LEU A 251 -0.88 -14.25 0.23
CA LEU A 251 -0.57 -15.31 1.18
C LEU A 251 -1.46 -16.54 0.99
N ARG A 252 -2.77 -16.34 0.80
CA ARG A 252 -3.74 -17.42 0.59
C ARG A 252 -3.47 -18.17 -0.71
N CYS A 253 -3.14 -17.45 -1.79
CA CYS A 253 -2.75 -18.06 -3.05
C CYS A 253 -1.48 -18.88 -2.87
N LEU A 254 -0.39 -18.31 -2.33
CA LEU A 254 0.89 -19.00 -2.13
C LEU A 254 0.76 -20.30 -1.34
N LYS A 255 -0.04 -20.29 -0.27
CA LYS A 255 -0.37 -21.50 0.51
C LYS A 255 -1.08 -22.56 -0.33
N LYS A 256 -2.03 -22.16 -1.19
CA LYS A 256 -2.82 -23.10 -2.01
C LYS A 256 -2.00 -23.78 -3.11
N ILE A 257 -1.03 -23.07 -3.71
CA ILE A 257 -0.13 -23.63 -4.75
C ILE A 257 1.00 -24.49 -4.16
N GLY A 258 1.08 -24.64 -2.84
CA GLY A 258 2.12 -25.45 -2.19
C GLY A 258 3.52 -24.86 -2.32
N HIS A 259 3.64 -23.54 -2.52
CA HIS A 259 4.95 -22.91 -2.40
C HIS A 259 5.41 -23.12 -0.95
N ARG A 260 6.57 -23.76 -0.76
CA ARG A 260 7.05 -24.16 0.57
C ARG A 260 7.03 -22.94 1.49
N THR A 261 6.05 -22.95 2.39
CA THR A 261 5.97 -22.08 3.55
C THR A 261 6.85 -22.63 4.64
#